data_AF-A0A437LY12-F1
#
_entry.id   AF-A0A437LY12-F1
#
_cell.length_a   1.000
_cell.length_b   1.000
_cell.length_c   1.000
_cell.angle_alpha   90.00
_cell.angle_beta   90.00
_cell.angle_gamma   90.00
#
_symmetry.space_group_name_H-M   'P 1'
#
loop_
_entity.id
_entity.type
_entity.pdbx_description
1 polymer ?
#
loop_
_entity_poly.entity_id
_entity_poly.type
_entity_poly.pdbx_seq_one_letter_code
_entity_poly.pdbx_strand_id
1 'polypeptide(L)'
;MREYDRMANSDVAGRQGLLEILSWARPHDSAVERAFCREYLDPVPGMISDGFGNRIVTIGTRPRVLWSCHIDTVAARGRQQDVKIDAHGIVSLCKGKPGMSLGADDGAGLWIMLNMIAAGRPGLYVFHRGEERGCLGSRWIRRNTPGLLRDIDAAIAFDRAGREDVITHQSYGRTCSDAFAISLAGALNRLNPNFRYAPDDSGVFTDTNEYADLVPECTNLSVGYRGQHGPTETLDIRHCEKLLAAMLRLDPARLVIERDPTIREAENWGYYDRARSDLGNFADAVADHPLLAARMLEECGVAYEDFQLMAWDEDMDDSSGYRPLAAS
;
A
#
# COMPACT_ATOMS: atom_id res chain seq x y z
N MET A 1 -25.23 -22.15 -23.52
CA MET A 1 -24.81 -23.16 -22.54
C MET A 1 -23.44 -23.68 -22.99
N ARG A 2 -22.36 -23.02 -22.58
CA ARG A 2 -20.98 -23.41 -22.87
C ARG A 2 -20.13 -23.09 -21.64
N GLU A 3 -19.75 -24.16 -20.96
CA GLU A 3 -18.53 -24.38 -20.16
C GLU A 3 -17.80 -23.15 -19.59
N TYR A 4 -18.42 -22.50 -18.60
CA TYR A 4 -17.73 -21.63 -17.64
C TYR A 4 -18.02 -22.02 -16.19
N ASP A 5 -18.58 -23.21 -15.97
CA ASP A 5 -18.87 -23.73 -14.64
C ASP A 5 -17.84 -24.80 -14.26
N ARG A 6 -17.13 -24.51 -13.16
CA ARG A 6 -16.21 -25.38 -12.40
C ARG A 6 -14.75 -25.40 -12.86
N MET A 7 -14.04 -24.33 -12.51
CA MET A 7 -12.67 -24.47 -12.00
C MET A 7 -12.65 -23.87 -10.59
N ALA A 8 -11.86 -24.47 -9.70
CA ALA A 8 -11.85 -24.20 -8.26
C ALA A 8 -11.64 -22.70 -7.97
N ASN A 9 -12.73 -21.96 -7.80
CA ASN A 9 -12.71 -20.59 -7.35
C ASN A 9 -12.72 -20.66 -5.83
N SER A 10 -11.60 -20.33 -5.22
CA SER A 10 -11.53 -19.93 -3.83
C SER A 10 -12.38 -18.65 -3.70
N ASP A 11 -13.69 -18.83 -3.50
CA ASP A 11 -14.68 -17.76 -3.53
C ASP A 11 -14.44 -16.80 -2.36
N VAL A 12 -13.75 -15.69 -2.64
CA VAL A 12 -13.55 -14.58 -1.69
C VAL A 12 -14.73 -13.59 -1.68
N ALA A 13 -15.89 -13.97 -2.24
CA ALA A 13 -17.07 -13.13 -2.20
C ALA A 13 -17.61 -12.97 -0.78
N GLY A 14 -18.11 -11.77 -0.51
CA GLY A 14 -18.78 -11.44 0.73
C GLY A 14 -17.88 -11.55 1.97
N ARG A 15 -18.54 -11.53 3.13
CA ARG A 15 -17.86 -11.45 4.43
C ARG A 15 -16.90 -12.60 4.71
N GLN A 16 -17.28 -13.82 4.31
CA GLN A 16 -16.47 -15.00 4.58
C GLN A 16 -15.14 -14.94 3.82
N GLY A 17 -15.15 -14.43 2.59
CA GLY A 17 -13.93 -14.23 1.80
C GLY A 17 -12.98 -13.21 2.42
N LEU A 18 -13.49 -12.14 3.01
CA LEU A 18 -12.65 -11.19 3.75
C LEU A 18 -12.04 -11.84 4.99
N LEU A 19 -12.82 -12.58 5.77
CA LEU A 19 -12.28 -13.30 6.94
C LEU A 19 -11.23 -14.36 6.56
N GLU A 20 -11.44 -15.03 5.41
CA GLU A 20 -10.46 -15.94 4.84
C GLU A 20 -9.18 -15.17 4.48
N ILE A 21 -9.23 -14.06 3.75
CA ILE A 21 -8.02 -13.26 3.44
C ILE A 21 -7.25 -12.88 4.72
N LEU A 22 -7.95 -12.45 5.77
CA LEU A 22 -7.37 -12.06 7.06
C LEU A 22 -6.80 -13.24 7.87
N SER A 23 -7.18 -14.48 7.54
CA SER A 23 -6.61 -15.66 8.19
C SER A 23 -5.19 -15.97 7.69
N TRP A 24 -4.69 -15.27 6.66
CA TRP A 24 -3.35 -15.45 6.12
C TRP A 24 -2.41 -14.35 6.63
N ALA A 25 -1.41 -14.70 7.43
CA ALA A 25 -0.25 -13.85 7.66
C ALA A 25 0.76 -14.05 6.53
N ARG A 26 1.02 -13.00 5.74
CA ARG A 26 1.72 -13.07 4.44
C ARG A 26 2.98 -12.20 4.43
N PRO A 27 4.00 -12.43 5.28
CA PRO A 27 5.26 -11.70 5.19
C PRO A 27 5.83 -11.72 3.78
N HIS A 28 6.41 -10.61 3.36
CA HIS A 28 7.07 -10.48 2.08
C HIS A 28 8.04 -11.65 1.82
N ASP A 29 7.94 -12.20 0.62
CA ASP A 29 8.71 -13.33 0.10
C ASP A 29 8.67 -14.62 0.94
N SER A 30 7.63 -14.76 1.76
CA SER A 30 7.36 -16.00 2.46
C SER A 30 6.72 -17.05 1.56
N ALA A 31 6.87 -18.33 1.94
CA ALA A 31 6.15 -19.42 1.28
C ALA A 31 4.63 -19.25 1.37
N VAL A 32 4.13 -18.59 2.43
CA VAL A 32 2.70 -18.34 2.67
C VAL A 32 2.18 -17.24 1.76
N GLU A 33 2.90 -16.13 1.58
CA GLU A 33 2.55 -15.09 0.59
C GLU A 33 2.47 -15.70 -0.82
N ARG A 34 3.47 -16.49 -1.24
CA ARG A 34 3.45 -17.18 -2.54
C ARG A 34 2.30 -18.19 -2.65
N ALA A 35 1.94 -18.87 -1.57
CA ALA A 35 0.80 -19.80 -1.56
C ALA A 35 -0.54 -19.05 -1.70
N PHE A 36 -0.71 -17.96 -0.96
CA PHE A 36 -1.88 -17.09 -1.07
C PHE A 36 -2.10 -16.62 -2.51
N CYS A 37 -1.04 -16.19 -3.18
CA CYS A 37 -1.14 -15.74 -4.57
C CYS A 37 -1.57 -16.86 -5.51
N ARG A 38 -0.97 -18.06 -5.38
CA ARG A 38 -1.35 -19.23 -6.19
C ARG A 38 -2.81 -19.64 -5.97
N GLU A 39 -3.33 -19.41 -4.77
CA GLU A 39 -4.67 -19.83 -4.39
C GLU A 39 -5.73 -18.79 -4.74
N TYR A 40 -5.44 -17.49 -4.64
CA TYR A 40 -6.45 -16.42 -4.72
C TYR A 40 -6.24 -15.42 -5.86
N LEU A 41 -5.01 -15.23 -6.35
CA LEU A 41 -4.70 -14.23 -7.37
C LEU A 41 -4.45 -14.87 -8.74
N ASP A 42 -3.57 -15.86 -8.80
CA ASP A 42 -3.15 -16.52 -10.05
C ASP A 42 -4.33 -17.22 -10.80
N PRO A 43 -5.38 -17.74 -10.12
CA PRO A 43 -6.56 -18.28 -10.81
C PRO A 43 -7.47 -17.23 -11.46
N VAL A 44 -7.32 -15.95 -11.13
CA VAL A 44 -8.17 -14.88 -11.69
C VAL A 44 -7.92 -14.77 -13.21
N PRO A 45 -8.96 -14.86 -14.06
CA PRO A 45 -8.78 -14.82 -15.51
C PRO A 45 -8.07 -13.56 -15.99
N GLY A 46 -6.98 -13.75 -16.74
CA GLY A 46 -6.17 -12.65 -17.28
C GLY A 46 -5.16 -12.06 -16.30
N MET A 47 -5.05 -12.59 -15.08
CA MET A 47 -3.98 -12.22 -14.16
C MET A 47 -2.62 -12.63 -14.73
N ILE A 48 -1.68 -11.68 -14.74
CA ILE A 48 -0.28 -11.92 -15.09
C ILE A 48 0.61 -11.57 -13.91
N SER A 49 1.81 -12.14 -13.90
CA SER A 49 2.88 -11.76 -12.99
C SER A 49 3.97 -11.02 -13.75
N ASP A 50 4.46 -9.91 -13.22
CA ASP A 50 5.66 -9.26 -13.75
C ASP A 50 6.95 -9.92 -13.26
N GLY A 51 8.11 -9.32 -13.58
CA GLY A 51 9.42 -9.86 -13.23
C GLY A 51 9.78 -9.78 -11.74
N PHE A 52 9.07 -8.97 -10.95
CA PHE A 52 9.21 -8.92 -9.48
C PHE A 52 8.24 -9.87 -8.77
N GLY A 53 7.11 -10.14 -9.41
CA GLY A 53 6.03 -10.95 -8.86
C GLY A 53 4.77 -10.15 -8.54
N ASN A 54 4.65 -8.89 -8.97
CA ASN A 54 3.38 -8.16 -8.83
C ASN A 54 2.31 -8.84 -9.70
N ARG A 55 1.08 -8.91 -9.21
CA ARG A 55 -0.03 -9.51 -9.96
C ARG A 55 -0.83 -8.39 -10.63
N ILE A 56 -1.02 -8.49 -11.93
CA ILE A 56 -1.60 -7.42 -12.74
C ILE A 56 -2.72 -7.99 -13.59
N VAL A 57 -3.87 -7.32 -13.61
CA VAL A 57 -4.97 -7.67 -14.53
C VAL A 57 -5.64 -6.40 -15.05
N THR A 58 -5.98 -6.41 -16.34
CA THR A 58 -6.71 -5.32 -16.98
C THR A 58 -8.16 -5.75 -17.23
N ILE A 59 -9.11 -4.99 -16.70
CA ILE A 59 -10.54 -5.19 -16.93
C ILE A 59 -11.08 -4.02 -17.77
N GLY A 60 -11.82 -4.34 -18.82
CA GLY A 60 -12.33 -3.36 -19.79
C GLY A 60 -11.32 -2.96 -20.87
N THR A 61 -11.66 -1.96 -21.68
CA THR A 61 -10.83 -1.50 -22.80
C THR A 61 -10.14 -0.19 -22.46
N ARG A 62 -8.80 -0.17 -22.48
CA ARG A 62 -7.96 1.03 -22.20
C ARG A 62 -8.40 1.77 -20.93
N PRO A 63 -8.37 1.11 -19.75
CA PRO A 63 -8.75 1.78 -18.51
C PRO A 63 -7.83 2.97 -18.23
N ARG A 64 -8.42 4.01 -17.63
CA ARG A 64 -7.73 5.26 -17.26
C ARG A 64 -7.42 5.34 -15.77
N VAL A 65 -7.87 4.34 -15.00
CA VAL A 65 -7.68 4.25 -13.56
C VAL A 65 -6.96 2.97 -13.21
N LEU A 66 -5.94 3.10 -12.37
CA LEU A 66 -5.24 2.03 -11.70
C LEU A 66 -5.81 1.88 -10.28
N TRP A 67 -6.17 0.65 -9.91
CA TRP A 67 -6.55 0.26 -8.55
C TRP A 67 -5.39 -0.54 -7.95
N SER A 68 -4.95 -0.20 -6.75
CA SER A 68 -3.84 -0.89 -6.09
C SER A 68 -4.10 -1.29 -4.65
N CYS A 69 -3.47 -2.38 -4.27
CA CYS A 69 -3.35 -2.89 -2.91
C CYS A 69 -2.06 -3.71 -2.81
N HIS A 70 -1.48 -3.85 -1.63
CA HIS A 70 -0.33 -4.72 -1.45
C HIS A 70 -0.71 -6.12 -0.96
N ILE A 71 0.13 -7.11 -1.28
CA ILE A 71 -0.14 -8.53 -0.98
C ILE A 71 0.42 -8.90 0.38
N ASP A 72 1.62 -8.43 0.68
CA ASP A 72 2.34 -8.79 1.88
C ASP A 72 1.70 -8.19 3.15
N THR A 73 2.19 -8.61 4.30
CA THR A 73 1.81 -8.07 5.62
C THR A 73 3.07 -7.92 6.45
N VAL A 74 3.16 -6.96 7.37
CA VAL A 74 4.30 -6.87 8.31
C VAL A 74 4.56 -8.08 9.23
N ALA A 75 3.68 -9.09 9.26
CA ALA A 75 3.80 -10.21 10.18
C ALA A 75 5.19 -10.88 10.12
N ALA A 76 5.83 -11.12 11.27
CA ALA A 76 7.21 -11.64 11.30
C ALA A 76 7.35 -13.08 10.76
N ARG A 77 6.26 -13.85 10.74
CA ARG A 77 6.25 -15.25 10.27
C ARG A 77 4.96 -15.55 9.53
N GLY A 78 5.08 -16.19 8.37
CA GLY A 78 3.95 -16.63 7.57
C GLY A 78 3.24 -17.81 8.20
N ARG A 79 1.91 -17.74 8.30
CA ARG A 79 1.07 -18.78 8.89
C ARG A 79 -0.41 -18.53 8.60
N GLN A 80 -1.21 -19.56 8.83
CA GLN A 80 -2.64 -19.38 9.11
C GLN A 80 -2.84 -18.83 10.52
N GLN A 81 -3.87 -18.00 10.70
CA GLN A 81 -4.20 -17.37 11.98
C GLN A 81 -5.71 -17.26 12.20
N ASP A 82 -6.12 -17.43 13.46
CA ASP A 82 -7.53 -17.33 13.82
C ASP A 82 -7.96 -15.87 14.00
N VAL A 83 -9.01 -15.49 13.28
CA VAL A 83 -9.66 -14.19 13.38
C VAL A 83 -11.03 -14.31 14.03
N LYS A 84 -11.45 -13.26 14.74
CA LYS A 84 -12.77 -13.14 15.36
C LYS A 84 -13.43 -11.84 14.95
N ILE A 85 -14.76 -11.86 14.92
CA ILE A 85 -15.60 -10.69 14.74
C ILE A 85 -16.45 -10.46 16.00
N ASP A 86 -16.50 -9.22 16.48
CA ASP A 86 -17.35 -8.86 17.61
C ASP A 86 -18.78 -8.46 17.19
N ALA A 87 -19.64 -8.16 18.17
CA ALA A 87 -21.02 -7.73 17.92
C ALA A 87 -21.15 -6.40 17.15
N HIS A 88 -20.09 -5.58 17.15
CA HIS A 88 -20.04 -4.31 16.44
C HIS A 88 -19.52 -4.45 15.00
N GLY A 89 -19.02 -5.63 14.63
CA GLY A 89 -18.45 -5.89 13.31
C GLY A 89 -16.97 -5.56 13.23
N ILE A 90 -16.27 -5.49 14.37
CA ILE A 90 -14.83 -5.29 14.41
C ILE A 90 -14.13 -6.65 14.35
N VAL A 91 -13.29 -6.82 13.33
CA VAL A 91 -12.45 -8.01 13.17
C VAL A 91 -11.11 -7.78 13.86
N SER A 92 -10.60 -8.81 14.54
CA SER A 92 -9.31 -8.80 15.25
C SER A 92 -8.74 -10.22 15.35
N LEU A 93 -7.47 -10.33 15.71
CA LEU A 93 -6.86 -11.63 16.02
C LEU A 93 -7.48 -12.25 17.28
N CYS A 94 -7.70 -13.56 17.27
CA CYS A 94 -8.13 -14.30 18.47
C CYS A 94 -7.07 -14.26 19.57
N LYS A 95 -5.79 -14.44 19.20
CA LYS A 95 -4.64 -14.54 20.11
C LYS A 95 -3.46 -13.72 19.59
N GLY A 96 -3.63 -12.40 19.45
CA GLY A 96 -2.57 -11.50 19.02
C GLY A 96 -1.34 -11.52 19.94
N LYS A 97 -0.15 -11.56 19.36
CA LYS A 97 1.15 -11.54 20.05
C LYS A 97 2.14 -10.66 19.28
N PRO A 98 3.22 -10.16 19.91
CA PRO A 98 4.28 -9.44 19.20
C PRO A 98 4.77 -10.20 17.95
N GLY A 99 4.99 -9.48 16.85
CA GLY A 99 5.33 -10.06 15.54
C GLY A 99 4.15 -10.66 14.76
N MET A 100 2.91 -10.49 15.25
CA MET A 100 1.69 -10.77 14.50
C MET A 100 1.02 -9.47 14.09
N SER A 101 0.34 -9.50 12.95
CA SER A 101 -0.61 -8.48 12.50
C SER A 101 -1.90 -9.19 12.06
N LEU A 102 -3.03 -8.49 12.09
CA LEU A 102 -4.27 -9.00 11.51
C LEU A 102 -4.12 -9.14 9.99
N GLY A 103 -3.36 -8.23 9.37
CA GLY A 103 -3.16 -8.18 7.93
C GLY A 103 -4.38 -7.64 7.20
N ALA A 104 -5.15 -6.76 7.87
CA ALA A 104 -6.14 -5.91 7.22
C ALA A 104 -5.47 -4.81 6.39
N ASP A 105 -4.25 -4.44 6.79
CA ASP A 105 -3.18 -3.86 5.99
C ASP A 105 -2.41 -4.99 5.23
N ASP A 106 -2.63 -5.23 3.94
CA ASP A 106 -3.71 -4.70 3.09
C ASP A 106 -4.70 -5.78 2.60
N GLY A 107 -5.12 -6.65 3.54
CA GLY A 107 -6.18 -7.62 3.31
C GLY A 107 -7.54 -6.98 2.96
N ALA A 108 -7.79 -5.75 3.40
CA ALA A 108 -9.01 -5.01 3.09
C ALA A 108 -9.03 -4.56 1.61
N GLY A 109 -7.94 -3.95 1.12
CA GLY A 109 -7.79 -3.56 -0.28
C GLY A 109 -7.79 -4.76 -1.23
N LEU A 110 -7.11 -5.85 -0.85
CA LEU A 110 -7.16 -7.14 -1.56
C LEU A 110 -8.60 -7.61 -1.80
N TRP A 111 -9.40 -7.65 -0.73
CA TRP A 111 -10.78 -8.10 -0.81
C TRP A 111 -11.65 -7.17 -1.67
N ILE A 112 -11.48 -5.84 -1.54
CA ILE A 112 -12.21 -4.86 -2.36
C ILE A 112 -11.89 -5.07 -3.84
N MET A 113 -10.61 -5.14 -4.21
CA MET A 113 -10.18 -5.28 -5.60
C MET A 113 -10.62 -6.60 -6.23
N LEU A 114 -10.52 -7.73 -5.51
CA LEU A 114 -10.99 -9.02 -6.01
C LEU A 114 -12.50 -9.01 -6.30
N ASN A 115 -13.30 -8.38 -5.44
CA ASN A 115 -14.74 -8.24 -5.66
C ASN A 115 -15.07 -7.25 -6.80
N MET A 116 -14.28 -6.19 -6.98
CA MET A 116 -14.42 -5.27 -8.13
C MET A 116 -14.10 -5.98 -9.46
N ILE A 117 -13.05 -6.79 -9.49
CA ILE A 117 -12.69 -7.62 -10.65
C ILE A 117 -13.80 -8.62 -10.96
N ALA A 118 -14.31 -9.33 -9.96
CA ALA A 118 -15.42 -10.27 -10.11
C ALA A 118 -16.70 -9.61 -10.65
N ALA A 119 -16.94 -8.35 -10.29
CA ALA A 119 -18.03 -7.54 -10.81
C ALA A 119 -17.74 -6.87 -12.17
N GLY A 120 -16.60 -7.16 -12.80
CA GLY A 120 -16.21 -6.63 -14.10
C GLY A 120 -16.01 -5.12 -14.12
N ARG A 121 -15.63 -4.50 -13.00
CA ARG A 121 -15.40 -3.05 -12.94
C ARG A 121 -14.15 -2.69 -13.75
N PRO A 122 -14.22 -1.77 -14.73
CA PRO A 122 -13.07 -1.40 -15.54
C PRO A 122 -11.93 -0.82 -14.71
N GLY A 123 -10.69 -1.16 -15.07
CA GLY A 123 -9.50 -0.71 -14.36
C GLY A 123 -8.26 -1.52 -14.71
N LEU A 124 -7.10 -0.93 -14.48
CA LEU A 124 -5.85 -1.66 -14.32
C LEU A 124 -5.71 -2.02 -12.85
N TYR A 125 -5.74 -3.29 -12.49
CA TYR A 125 -5.60 -3.74 -11.11
C TYR A 125 -4.17 -4.22 -10.91
N VAL A 126 -3.50 -3.69 -9.89
CA VAL A 126 -2.14 -4.08 -9.52
C VAL A 126 -2.09 -4.47 -8.06
N PHE A 127 -1.75 -5.72 -7.81
CA PHE A 127 -1.50 -6.29 -6.50
C PHE A 127 0.01 -6.31 -6.28
N HIS A 128 0.49 -5.33 -5.53
CA HIS A 128 1.91 -5.09 -5.30
C HIS A 128 2.50 -6.11 -4.33
N ARG A 129 3.79 -6.42 -4.49
CA ARG A 129 4.56 -7.18 -3.49
C ARG A 129 5.59 -6.27 -2.83
N GLY A 130 5.86 -6.49 -1.55
CA GLY A 130 6.97 -5.86 -0.84
C GLY A 130 6.74 -4.37 -0.59
N GLU A 131 5.49 -3.98 -0.38
CA GLU A 131 5.13 -2.62 0.05
C GLU A 131 5.76 -2.36 1.43
N GLU A 132 5.56 -3.31 2.34
CA GLU A 132 6.01 -3.33 3.74
C GLU A 132 7.55 -3.41 3.88
N ARG A 133 8.24 -3.50 2.74
CA ARG A 133 9.70 -3.51 2.58
C ARG A 133 10.20 -2.32 1.77
N GLY A 134 9.40 -1.25 1.71
CA GLY A 134 9.71 -0.01 1.01
C GLY A 134 9.25 -0.01 -0.45
N CYS A 135 8.00 -0.39 -0.72
CA CYS A 135 7.36 -0.27 -2.03
C CYS A 135 8.16 -0.91 -3.18
N LEU A 136 8.76 -2.08 -2.92
CA LEU A 136 9.69 -2.72 -3.86
C LEU A 136 9.00 -3.08 -5.18
N GLY A 137 7.76 -3.57 -5.12
CA GLY A 137 6.97 -3.95 -6.27
C GLY A 137 6.59 -2.78 -7.17
N SER A 138 6.08 -1.68 -6.60
CA SER A 138 5.74 -0.48 -7.36
C SER A 138 6.97 0.22 -7.93
N ARG A 139 8.07 0.30 -7.15
CA ARG A 139 9.36 0.77 -7.63
C ARG A 139 9.87 -0.06 -8.82
N TRP A 140 9.67 -1.38 -8.80
CA TRP A 140 10.02 -2.22 -9.94
C TRP A 140 9.22 -1.86 -11.20
N ILE A 141 7.90 -1.68 -11.06
CA ILE A 141 7.01 -1.27 -12.17
C ILE A 141 7.48 0.06 -12.76
N ARG A 142 7.66 1.07 -11.92
CA ARG A 142 8.11 2.41 -12.32
C ARG A 142 9.42 2.36 -13.13
N ARG A 143 10.39 1.55 -12.70
CA ARG A 143 11.72 1.47 -13.33
C ARG A 143 11.76 0.59 -14.57
N ASN A 144 11.08 -0.55 -14.55
CA ASN A 144 11.27 -1.61 -15.56
C ASN A 144 10.12 -1.68 -16.56
N THR A 145 8.90 -1.31 -16.14
CA THR A 145 7.70 -1.36 -16.98
C THR A 145 6.87 -0.06 -16.90
N PRO A 146 7.48 1.14 -16.98
CA PRO A 146 6.73 2.41 -16.89
C PRO A 146 5.64 2.55 -17.96
N GLY A 147 5.77 1.82 -19.08
CA GLY A 147 4.74 1.75 -20.11
C GLY A 147 3.40 1.16 -19.63
N LEU A 148 3.37 0.42 -18.52
CA LEU A 148 2.14 -0.06 -17.88
C LEU A 148 1.28 1.09 -17.37
N LEU A 149 1.92 2.18 -16.94
CA LEU A 149 1.27 3.37 -16.38
C LEU A 149 0.90 4.39 -17.45
N ARG A 150 1.22 4.11 -18.72
CA ARG A 150 0.88 4.99 -19.84
C ARG A 150 -0.63 5.12 -19.94
N ASP A 151 -1.10 6.35 -20.11
CA ASP A 151 -2.53 6.70 -20.24
C ASP A 151 -3.37 6.45 -18.97
N ILE A 152 -2.74 6.15 -17.83
CA ILE A 152 -3.40 6.16 -16.53
C ILE A 152 -3.46 7.61 -16.03
N ASP A 153 -4.67 8.08 -15.74
CA ASP A 153 -4.91 9.41 -15.18
C ASP A 153 -4.90 9.39 -13.65
N ALA A 154 -5.34 8.28 -13.05
CA ALA A 154 -5.41 8.16 -11.60
C ALA A 154 -4.98 6.77 -11.12
N ALA A 155 -4.17 6.73 -10.06
CA ALA A 155 -3.81 5.54 -9.31
C ALA A 155 -4.35 5.67 -7.88
N ILE A 156 -5.25 4.76 -7.50
CA ILE A 156 -5.97 4.80 -6.23
C ILE A 156 -5.59 3.54 -5.43
N ALA A 157 -4.86 3.73 -4.34
CA ALA A 157 -4.57 2.68 -3.37
C ALA A 157 -5.72 2.51 -2.37
N PHE A 158 -5.99 1.26 -1.99
CA PHE A 158 -6.94 0.88 -0.95
C PHE A 158 -6.24 0.54 0.37
N ASP A 159 -5.35 1.43 0.83
CA ASP A 159 -4.25 1.07 1.73
C ASP A 159 -4.06 2.12 2.85
N ARG A 160 -5.16 2.76 3.29
CA ARG A 160 -5.12 3.78 4.33
C ARG A 160 -5.95 3.36 5.53
N ALA A 161 -5.34 3.48 6.70
CA ALA A 161 -6.05 3.37 7.98
C ALA A 161 -7.19 4.40 8.07
N GLY A 162 -8.17 4.13 8.92
CA GLY A 162 -9.31 5.04 9.11
C GLY A 162 -10.45 4.76 8.13
N ARG A 163 -11.33 5.75 7.92
CA ARG A 163 -12.62 5.56 7.21
C ARG A 163 -13.02 6.73 6.33
N GLU A 164 -12.20 7.78 6.30
CA GLU A 164 -12.63 9.12 5.93
C GLU A 164 -11.59 9.84 5.06
N ASP A 165 -10.42 9.25 4.81
CA ASP A 165 -9.32 9.98 4.19
C ASP A 165 -9.25 9.66 2.69
N VAL A 166 -9.08 10.70 1.89
CA VAL A 166 -8.60 10.64 0.51
C VAL A 166 -7.28 11.41 0.47
N ILE A 167 -6.17 10.69 0.40
CA ILE A 167 -4.85 11.28 0.57
C ILE A 167 -4.44 12.16 -0.62
N THR A 168 -4.00 13.38 -0.35
CA THR A 168 -3.54 14.38 -1.34
C THR A 168 -2.02 14.50 -1.41
N HIS A 169 -1.35 14.25 -0.28
CA HIS A 169 0.10 14.35 -0.15
C HIS A 169 0.64 13.05 0.41
N GLN A 170 1.77 12.62 -0.12
CA GLN A 170 2.48 11.43 0.33
C GLN A 170 3.95 11.80 0.44
N SER A 171 4.58 11.41 1.55
CA SER A 171 5.94 11.76 1.92
C SER A 171 6.17 13.27 1.89
N TYR A 172 7.00 13.76 0.98
CA TYR A 172 7.45 15.14 0.91
C TYR A 172 6.85 15.88 -0.29
N GLY A 173 5.63 15.54 -0.71
CA GLY A 173 5.03 16.25 -1.82
C GLY A 173 3.59 15.89 -2.15
N ARG A 174 3.00 16.73 -2.98
CA ARG A 174 1.68 16.51 -3.55
C ARG A 174 1.72 15.38 -4.57
N THR A 175 0.84 14.41 -4.38
CA THR A 175 0.67 13.27 -5.29
C THR A 175 -0.73 13.24 -5.92
N CYS A 176 -1.70 13.93 -5.30
CA CYS A 176 -3.06 14.08 -5.78
C CYS A 176 -3.53 15.53 -5.57
N SER A 177 -4.25 16.08 -6.55
CA SER A 177 -4.87 17.40 -6.44
C SER A 177 -6.01 17.38 -5.43
N ASP A 178 -6.25 18.53 -4.79
CA ASP A 178 -7.42 18.70 -3.92
C ASP A 178 -8.71 18.53 -4.74
N ALA A 179 -8.71 18.95 -6.01
CA ALA A 179 -9.86 18.82 -6.90
C ALA A 179 -10.22 17.35 -7.17
N PHE A 180 -9.23 16.48 -7.45
CA PHE A 180 -9.44 15.05 -7.56
C PHE A 180 -9.99 14.49 -6.24
N ALA A 181 -9.32 14.77 -5.12
CA ALA A 181 -9.70 14.23 -3.82
C ALA A 181 -11.11 14.64 -3.40
N ILE A 182 -11.49 15.91 -3.60
CA ILE A 182 -12.86 16.42 -3.37
C ILE A 182 -13.87 15.70 -4.27
N SER A 183 -13.53 15.48 -5.56
CA SER A 183 -14.43 14.82 -6.49
C SER A 183 -14.69 13.35 -6.12
N LEU A 184 -13.65 12.62 -5.70
CA LEU A 184 -13.72 11.23 -5.25
C LEU A 184 -14.48 11.12 -3.92
N ALA A 185 -14.10 11.92 -2.92
CA ALA A 185 -14.78 12.01 -1.64
C ALA A 185 -16.27 12.31 -1.81
N GLY A 186 -16.59 13.33 -2.62
CA GLY A 186 -17.97 13.69 -2.94
C GLY A 186 -18.74 12.58 -3.63
N ALA A 187 -18.11 11.81 -4.53
CA ALA A 187 -18.74 10.67 -5.18
C ALA A 187 -19.07 9.55 -4.19
N LEU A 188 -18.13 9.18 -3.32
CA LEU A 188 -18.32 8.17 -2.27
C LEU A 188 -19.43 8.60 -1.30
N ASN A 189 -19.38 9.84 -0.80
CA ASN A 189 -20.36 10.38 0.14
C ASN A 189 -21.79 10.43 -0.44
N ARG A 190 -21.94 10.63 -1.75
CA ARG A 190 -23.26 10.53 -2.43
C ARG A 190 -23.76 9.09 -2.54
N LEU A 191 -22.85 8.12 -2.66
CA LEU A 191 -23.20 6.70 -2.79
C LEU A 191 -23.60 6.08 -1.45
N ASN A 192 -23.12 6.64 -0.32
CA ASN A 192 -23.51 6.22 1.02
C ASN A 192 -23.59 7.41 2.00
N PRO A 193 -24.78 7.74 2.55
CA PRO A 193 -24.96 8.90 3.43
C PRO A 193 -24.23 8.80 4.78
N ASN A 194 -23.70 7.62 5.13
CA ASN A 194 -22.91 7.42 6.35
C ASN A 194 -21.41 7.70 6.14
N PHE A 195 -20.97 7.93 4.91
CA PHE A 195 -19.58 8.28 4.64
C PHE A 195 -19.30 9.75 4.90
N ARG A 196 -18.04 10.01 5.30
CA ARG A 196 -17.50 11.34 5.56
C ARG A 196 -16.11 11.46 4.93
N TYR A 197 -15.94 10.87 3.74
CA TYR A 197 -14.68 10.99 3.02
C TYR A 197 -14.36 12.46 2.75
N ALA A 198 -13.10 12.85 2.92
CA ALA A 198 -12.58 14.19 2.71
C ALA A 198 -11.10 14.12 2.31
N PRO A 199 -10.58 15.16 1.63
CA PRO A 199 -9.14 15.29 1.41
C PRO A 199 -8.35 15.32 2.72
N ASP A 200 -7.19 14.67 2.74
CA ASP A 200 -6.25 14.63 3.87
C ASP A 200 -4.82 14.74 3.31
N ASP A 201 -3.97 15.59 3.91
CA ASP A 201 -2.58 15.84 3.52
C ASP A 201 -1.55 15.12 4.40
N SER A 202 -1.99 14.28 5.33
CA SER A 202 -1.15 13.53 6.28
C SER A 202 -0.69 12.14 5.78
N GLY A 203 -0.61 11.95 4.47
CA GLY A 203 -0.14 10.68 3.89
C GLY A 203 1.37 10.48 4.10
N VAL A 204 1.76 9.27 4.49
CA VAL A 204 3.17 8.94 4.76
C VAL A 204 3.85 8.42 3.49
N PHE A 205 3.51 7.23 3.03
CA PHE A 205 4.02 6.63 1.80
C PHE A 205 3.17 5.38 1.51
N THR A 206 2.92 5.06 0.24
CA THR A 206 2.33 3.79 -0.23
C THR A 206 2.74 3.60 -1.70
N ASP A 207 2.44 2.46 -2.29
CA ASP A 207 2.85 2.07 -3.64
C ASP A 207 2.53 3.12 -4.73
N THR A 208 1.42 3.85 -4.63
CA THR A 208 1.06 4.86 -5.65
C THR A 208 1.96 6.08 -5.63
N ASN A 209 2.65 6.36 -4.51
CA ASN A 209 3.63 7.43 -4.45
C ASN A 209 4.79 7.21 -5.43
N GLU A 210 5.20 5.96 -5.67
CA GLU A 210 6.23 5.62 -6.67
C GLU A 210 5.80 5.97 -8.11
N TYR A 211 4.53 6.29 -8.36
CA TYR A 211 4.03 6.68 -9.68
C TYR A 211 3.75 8.17 -9.81
N ALA A 212 3.93 8.96 -8.75
CA ALA A 212 3.49 10.35 -8.73
C ALA A 212 4.14 11.23 -9.81
N ASP A 213 5.34 10.88 -10.30
CA ASP A 213 6.02 11.56 -11.41
C ASP A 213 5.54 11.12 -12.80
N LEU A 214 4.69 10.09 -12.89
CA LEU A 214 4.21 9.49 -14.13
C LEU A 214 2.68 9.59 -14.28
N VAL A 215 1.95 9.52 -13.18
CA VAL A 215 0.49 9.52 -13.12
C VAL A 215 0.00 10.82 -12.49
N PRO A 216 -0.94 11.55 -13.12
CA PRO A 216 -1.49 12.80 -12.59
C PRO A 216 -1.97 12.71 -11.15
N GLU A 217 -2.85 11.74 -10.85
CA GLU A 217 -3.52 11.66 -9.56
C GLU A 217 -3.18 10.35 -8.84
N CYS A 218 -2.24 10.39 -7.90
CA CYS A 218 -1.89 9.26 -7.03
C CYS A 218 -2.43 9.50 -5.62
N THR A 219 -3.39 8.68 -5.19
CA THR A 219 -4.03 8.82 -3.87
C THR A 219 -4.07 7.49 -3.12
N ASN A 220 -4.34 7.57 -1.83
CA ASN A 220 -4.60 6.43 -0.96
C ASN A 220 -5.93 6.66 -0.21
N LEU A 221 -6.78 5.65 -0.17
CA LEU A 221 -8.16 5.74 0.32
C LEU A 221 -8.34 4.94 1.60
N SER A 222 -8.94 5.55 2.62
CA SER A 222 -9.24 4.83 3.87
C SER A 222 -10.15 3.62 3.65
N VAL A 223 -9.80 2.45 4.20
CA VAL A 223 -10.54 1.19 4.00
C VAL A 223 -11.13 0.55 5.26
N GLY A 224 -10.90 1.13 6.44
CA GLY A 224 -11.59 0.75 7.68
C GLY A 224 -10.74 0.04 8.72
N TYR A 225 -9.45 -0.22 8.46
CA TYR A 225 -8.55 -0.76 9.48
C TYR A 225 -7.98 0.35 10.39
N ARG A 226 -7.51 -0.04 11.58
CA ARG A 226 -6.84 0.84 12.55
C ARG A 226 -5.84 0.07 13.39
N GLY A 227 -4.83 0.77 13.90
CA GLY A 227 -3.81 0.18 14.78
C GLY A 227 -2.96 -0.84 14.02
N GLN A 228 -2.66 -0.52 12.77
CA GLN A 228 -1.91 -1.34 11.83
C GLN A 228 -0.52 -1.69 12.35
N HIS A 229 0.07 -2.65 11.67
CA HIS A 229 1.42 -3.14 11.92
C HIS A 229 1.64 -3.81 13.29
N GLY A 230 0.56 -4.30 13.91
CA GLY A 230 0.66 -4.90 15.23
C GLY A 230 -0.47 -5.86 15.59
N PRO A 231 -0.34 -6.57 16.73
CA PRO A 231 -1.30 -7.59 17.14
C PRO A 231 -2.66 -7.04 17.58
N THR A 232 -2.75 -5.72 17.74
CA THR A 232 -3.97 -4.99 18.09
C THR A 232 -4.67 -4.40 16.89
N GLU A 233 -4.18 -4.68 15.68
CA GLU A 233 -4.82 -4.27 14.43
C GLU A 233 -6.27 -4.76 14.37
N THR A 234 -7.14 -3.88 13.92
CA THR A 234 -8.57 -4.16 13.78
C THR A 234 -9.11 -3.70 12.44
N LEU A 235 -10.19 -4.32 11.98
CA LEU A 235 -10.91 -3.90 10.76
C LEU A 235 -12.40 -3.73 11.05
N ASP A 236 -12.97 -2.57 10.69
CA ASP A 236 -14.42 -2.36 10.65
C ASP A 236 -15.00 -2.98 9.37
N ILE A 237 -15.48 -4.23 9.48
CA ILE A 237 -15.97 -4.97 8.30
C ILE A 237 -17.19 -4.31 7.66
N ARG A 238 -18.01 -3.61 8.47
CA ARG A 238 -19.20 -2.94 7.98
C ARG A 238 -18.83 -1.72 7.14
N HIS A 239 -17.77 -1.02 7.51
CA HIS A 239 -17.23 0.05 6.68
C HIS A 239 -16.66 -0.53 5.37
N CYS A 240 -15.86 -1.58 5.43
CA CYS A 240 -15.28 -2.23 4.25
C CYS A 240 -16.37 -2.72 3.26
N GLU A 241 -17.42 -3.39 3.75
CA GLU A 241 -18.58 -3.82 2.96
C GLU A 241 -19.32 -2.64 2.30
N LYS A 242 -19.50 -1.53 3.03
CA LYS A 242 -20.10 -0.31 2.48
C LYS A 242 -19.21 0.31 1.41
N LEU A 243 -17.90 0.31 1.60
CA LEU A 243 -16.95 0.86 0.65
C LEU A 243 -16.97 0.06 -0.64
N LEU A 244 -16.89 -1.28 -0.57
CA LEU A 244 -17.06 -2.13 -1.74
C LEU A 244 -18.37 -1.82 -2.47
N ALA A 245 -19.51 -1.74 -1.77
CA ALA A 245 -20.80 -1.42 -2.39
C ALA A 245 -20.81 -0.06 -3.12
N ALA A 246 -20.06 0.93 -2.62
CA ALA A 246 -19.86 2.20 -3.30
C ALA A 246 -18.93 2.05 -4.52
N MET A 247 -17.80 1.35 -4.38
CA MET A 247 -16.85 1.14 -5.49
C MET A 247 -17.46 0.39 -6.68
N LEU A 248 -18.37 -0.55 -6.43
CA LEU A 248 -19.13 -1.24 -7.49
C LEU A 248 -20.06 -0.30 -8.28
N ARG A 249 -20.41 0.86 -7.72
CA ARG A 249 -21.30 1.87 -8.32
C ARG A 249 -20.56 3.14 -8.76
N LEU A 250 -19.31 3.31 -8.36
CA LEU A 250 -18.50 4.48 -8.70
C LEU A 250 -18.28 4.53 -10.22
N ASP A 251 -18.45 5.73 -10.77
CA ASP A 251 -18.11 6.04 -12.16
C ASP A 251 -16.80 6.85 -12.17
N PRO A 252 -15.65 6.21 -12.41
CA PRO A 252 -14.35 6.87 -12.36
C PRO A 252 -14.16 7.91 -13.47
N ALA A 253 -14.91 7.81 -14.58
CA ALA A 253 -14.80 8.76 -15.69
C ALA A 253 -15.31 10.17 -15.35
N ARG A 254 -15.94 10.33 -14.17
CA ARG A 254 -16.47 11.61 -13.67
C ARG A 254 -15.59 12.25 -12.60
N LEU A 255 -14.48 11.61 -12.25
CA LEU A 255 -13.51 12.17 -11.32
C LEU A 255 -12.71 13.27 -12.02
N VAL A 256 -12.35 14.31 -11.27
CA VAL A 256 -11.60 15.46 -11.78
C VAL A 256 -10.13 15.09 -11.85
N ILE A 257 -9.50 15.24 -13.02
CA ILE A 257 -8.06 15.10 -13.20
C ILE A 257 -7.50 16.50 -13.42
N GLU A 258 -6.64 16.98 -12.53
CA GLU A 258 -6.15 18.38 -12.55
C GLU A 258 -4.63 18.47 -12.42
N ARG A 259 -4.01 17.61 -11.62
CA ARG A 259 -2.57 17.68 -11.35
C ARG A 259 -1.76 17.39 -12.60
N ASP A 260 -0.75 18.21 -12.87
CA ASP A 260 0.28 17.90 -13.87
C ASP A 260 1.46 17.20 -13.18
N PRO A 261 1.75 15.92 -13.47
CA PRO A 261 2.80 15.18 -12.79
C PRO A 261 4.21 15.67 -13.15
N THR A 262 4.36 16.43 -14.25
CA THR A 262 5.63 17.00 -14.70
C THR A 262 6.01 18.29 -13.97
N ILE A 263 5.03 18.94 -13.33
CA ILE A 263 5.25 20.14 -12.52
C ILE A 263 5.57 19.70 -11.10
N ARG A 264 6.80 19.98 -10.67
CA ARG A 264 7.15 19.94 -9.24
C ARG A 264 6.60 21.20 -8.62
N GLU A 265 5.59 21.07 -7.77
CA GLU A 265 5.13 22.19 -6.95
C GLU A 265 6.34 22.68 -6.14
N ALA A 266 6.73 23.93 -6.34
CA ALA A 266 7.71 24.56 -5.50
C ALA A 266 7.06 24.67 -4.12
N GLU A 267 7.40 23.76 -3.22
CA GLU A 267 7.04 23.96 -1.82
C GLU A 267 7.63 25.31 -1.41
N ASN A 268 6.78 26.22 -0.97
CA ASN A 268 7.19 27.50 -0.42
C ASN A 268 7.87 27.28 0.96
N TRP A 269 8.92 26.49 0.99
CA TRP A 269 9.94 26.51 2.03
C TRP A 269 11.04 27.42 1.51
N GLY A 270 11.08 28.63 2.04
CA GLY A 270 12.02 29.67 1.66
C GLY A 270 13.42 29.11 1.43
N TYR A 271 13.85 29.17 0.17
CA TYR A 271 15.18 28.81 -0.27
C TYR A 271 16.19 29.78 0.37
N TYR A 272 16.73 29.40 1.53
CA TYR A 272 17.96 29.97 2.06
C TYR A 272 18.81 28.84 2.65
N ASP A 273 19.78 28.38 1.85
CA ASP A 273 21.14 28.05 2.32
C ASP A 273 21.29 26.89 3.35
N ARG A 274 20.59 25.76 3.18
CA ARG A 274 20.54 24.67 4.20
C ARG A 274 21.16 23.31 3.87
N ALA A 275 21.85 23.12 2.74
CA ALA A 275 22.38 21.80 2.39
C ALA A 275 23.44 21.25 3.38
N ARG A 276 24.03 22.09 4.26
CA ARG A 276 24.91 21.65 5.37
C ARG A 276 24.27 21.76 6.75
N SER A 277 23.15 22.46 6.91
CA SER A 277 22.45 22.58 8.19
C SER A 277 21.43 21.48 8.41
N ASP A 278 20.83 20.93 7.36
CA ASP A 278 19.73 19.97 7.52
C ASP A 278 20.17 18.61 8.03
N LEU A 279 21.39 18.15 7.72
CA LEU A 279 21.96 16.94 8.34
C LEU A 279 22.23 17.14 9.83
N GLY A 280 22.70 18.33 10.23
CA GLY A 280 22.88 18.71 11.63
C GLY A 280 21.54 18.81 12.36
N ASN A 281 20.56 19.52 11.77
CA ASN A 281 19.22 19.66 12.34
C ASN A 281 18.48 18.32 12.42
N PHE A 282 18.67 17.41 11.46
CA PHE A 282 18.14 16.04 11.53
C PHE A 282 18.84 15.23 12.62
N ALA A 283 20.16 15.29 12.71
CA ALA A 283 20.90 14.62 13.78
C ALA A 283 20.46 15.13 15.15
N ASP A 284 20.27 16.45 15.30
CA ASP A 284 19.77 17.08 16.52
C ASP A 284 18.33 16.63 16.83
N ALA A 285 17.43 16.62 15.84
CA ALA A 285 16.05 16.14 16.03
C ALA A 285 15.97 14.64 16.36
N VAL A 286 16.84 13.82 15.76
CA VAL A 286 16.97 12.39 16.10
C VAL A 286 17.56 12.22 17.50
N ALA A 287 18.53 13.06 17.89
CA ALA A 287 19.11 13.05 19.24
C ALA A 287 18.10 13.50 20.31
N ASP A 288 17.27 14.49 20.00
CA ASP A 288 16.22 15.01 20.90
C ASP A 288 15.01 14.07 20.98
N HIS A 289 14.74 13.31 19.92
CA HIS A 289 13.58 12.42 19.81
C HIS A 289 13.91 11.01 19.29
N PRO A 290 14.84 10.27 19.94
CA PRO A 290 15.41 9.04 19.40
C PRO A 290 14.39 7.92 19.27
N LEU A 291 13.41 7.84 20.17
CA LEU A 291 12.34 6.84 20.11
C LEU A 291 11.29 7.17 19.04
N LEU A 292 11.08 8.44 18.71
CA LEU A 292 10.20 8.82 17.61
C LEU A 292 10.88 8.50 16.27
N ALA A 293 12.14 8.88 16.13
CA ALA A 293 12.94 8.52 14.97
C ALA A 293 13.02 7.00 14.76
N ALA A 294 13.25 6.23 15.83
CA ALA A 294 13.27 4.76 15.76
C ALA A 294 11.93 4.18 15.29
N ARG A 295 10.80 4.72 15.76
CA ARG A 295 9.47 4.29 15.29
C ARG A 295 9.24 4.64 13.83
N MET A 296 9.61 5.85 13.41
CA MET A 296 9.51 6.25 12.00
C MET A 296 10.37 5.37 11.09
N LEU A 297 11.56 4.95 11.56
CA LEU A 297 12.44 4.02 10.85
C LEU A 297 11.85 2.61 10.79
N GLU A 298 11.27 2.13 11.89
CA GLU A 298 10.56 0.84 11.95
C GLU A 298 9.33 0.84 11.02
N GLU A 299 8.55 1.92 11.00
CA GLU A 299 7.43 2.16 10.08
C GLU A 299 7.87 2.18 8.62
N CYS A 300 9.08 2.66 8.34
CA CYS A 300 9.70 2.61 7.01
C CYS A 300 10.38 1.25 6.68
N GLY A 301 10.23 0.24 7.54
CA GLY A 301 10.80 -1.09 7.33
C GLY A 301 12.32 -1.18 7.55
N VAL A 302 12.95 -0.16 8.13
CA VAL A 302 14.37 -0.16 8.49
C VAL A 302 14.52 -0.90 9.82
N ALA A 303 15.21 -2.04 9.78
CA ALA A 303 15.45 -2.86 10.96
C ALA A 303 16.72 -2.40 11.70
N TYR A 304 16.85 -2.76 12.97
CA TYR A 304 18.05 -2.46 13.75
C TYR A 304 19.30 -3.10 13.12
N GLU A 305 19.16 -4.28 12.52
CA GLU A 305 20.22 -4.99 11.82
C GLU A 305 20.76 -4.22 10.60
N ASP A 306 19.92 -3.40 9.94
CA ASP A 306 20.34 -2.55 8.81
C ASP A 306 21.33 -1.47 9.28
N PHE A 307 21.11 -0.91 10.48
CA PHE A 307 22.06 0.02 11.10
C PHE A 307 23.37 -0.66 11.50
N GLN A 308 23.30 -1.90 12.00
CA GLN A 308 24.51 -2.64 12.38
C GLN A 308 25.39 -2.96 11.18
N LEU A 309 24.78 -3.33 10.04
CA LEU A 309 25.49 -3.58 8.79
C LEU A 309 26.20 -2.33 8.25
N MET A 310 25.55 -1.17 8.30
CA MET A 310 26.14 0.10 7.85
C MET A 310 27.25 0.60 8.78
N ALA A 311 27.06 0.50 10.10
CA ALA A 311 28.10 0.86 11.07
C ALA A 311 29.35 -0.04 10.95
N TRP A 312 29.15 -1.33 10.65
CA TRP A 312 30.26 -2.25 10.40
C TRP A 312 31.03 -1.95 9.10
N ASP A 313 30.36 -1.43 8.08
CA ASP A 313 30.99 -1.04 6.80
C ASP A 313 31.81 0.27 6.97
N GLU A 314 31.28 1.25 7.72
CA GLU A 314 32.01 2.48 8.07
C GLU A 314 33.25 2.21 8.95
N ASP A 315 33.15 1.31 9.94
CA ASP A 315 34.27 0.91 10.81
C ASP A 315 35.37 0.12 10.06
N MET A 316 35.01 -0.58 8.97
CA MET A 316 35.95 -1.32 8.13
C MET A 316 36.69 -0.43 7.12
N ASP A 317 36.05 0.64 6.62
CA ASP A 317 36.66 1.57 5.66
C ASP A 317 37.70 2.49 6.35
N ASP A 318 37.53 2.80 7.63
CA ASP A 318 38.50 3.56 8.45
C ASP A 318 39.72 2.72 8.89
N SER A 319 39.73 1.41 8.61
CA SER A 319 40.82 0.48 8.94
C SER A 319 41.90 0.30 7.85
N SER A 320 41.85 1.08 6.76
CA SER A 320 42.82 1.03 5.64
C SER A 320 44.23 1.59 5.95
N GLY A 321 44.64 1.53 7.22
CA GLY A 321 45.99 1.83 7.70
C GLY A 321 46.91 0.62 7.86
N TYR A 322 46.71 -0.49 7.14
CA TYR A 322 47.63 -1.64 7.19
C TYR A 322 48.83 -1.44 6.24
N ARG A 323 49.95 -0.95 6.76
CA ARG A 323 51.25 -0.97 6.07
C ARG A 323 51.84 -2.39 6.12
N PRO A 324 52.28 -2.99 5.00
CA PRO A 324 53.00 -4.24 5.05
C PRO A 324 54.39 -3.99 5.66
N LEU A 325 54.74 -4.74 6.71
CA LEU A 325 56.13 -4.85 7.16
C LEU A 325 56.92 -5.55 6.05
N ALA A 326 57.69 -4.75 5.31
CA ALA A 326 58.72 -5.24 4.43
C ALA A 326 59.81 -5.96 5.25
N ALA A 327 60.25 -7.10 4.71
CA ALA A 327 61.34 -7.89 5.25
C ALA A 327 62.66 -7.10 5.27
N SER A 328 63.35 -7.15 6.41
CA SER A 328 64.81 -7.16 6.55
C SER A 328 65.17 -7.86 7.85
#